data_AF-A0A523YUS8-F1
#
_entry.id   AF-A0A523YUS8-F1
#
_cell.length_a   1.000
_cell.length_b   1.000
_cell.length_c   1.000
_cell.angle_alpha   90.00
_cell.angle_beta   90.00
_cell.angle_gamma   90.00
#
_symmetry.space_group_name_H-M   'P 1'
#
loop_
_entity.id
_entity.type
_entity.pdbx_description
1 polymer ?
#
loop_
_entity_poly.entity_id
_entity_poly.type
_entity_poly.pdbx_seq_one_letter_code
_entity_poly.pdbx_strand_id
1 'polypeptide(L)' 'MRRRLAIILLPLSLILAGAAAITYFVWWDATHCTFCRERLDEFGRCPNPDCHLGQLTKELEGQEA' A
#
# COMPACT_ATOMS: atom_id res chain seq x y z
N MET A 1 39.17 -7.16 11.45
CA MET A 1 38.46 -6.67 10.24
C MET A 1 36.95 -6.93 10.24
N ARG A 2 36.44 -8.09 10.72
CA ARG A 2 34.99 -8.41 10.76
C ARG A 2 34.10 -7.37 11.46
N ARG A 3 34.54 -6.78 12.58
CA ARG A 3 33.80 -5.74 13.31
C ARG A 3 33.51 -4.49 12.49
N ARG A 4 34.44 -4.06 11.62
CA ARG A 4 34.24 -2.85 10.78
C ARG A 4 33.22 -3.09 9.66
N LEU A 5 33.20 -4.31 9.13
CA LEU A 5 32.20 -4.74 8.16
C LEU A 5 30.79 -4.75 8.75
N ALA A 6 30.63 -5.26 9.98
CA ALA A 6 29.35 -5.24 10.67
C ALA A 6 28.81 -3.82 10.91
N ILE A 7 29.69 -2.85 11.20
CA ILE A 7 29.31 -1.44 11.41
C ILE A 7 28.71 -0.80 10.16
N ILE A 8 29.09 -1.26 8.95
CA ILE A 8 28.58 -0.73 7.68
C ILE A 8 27.38 -1.55 7.20
N LEU A 9 27.46 -2.89 7.30
CA LEU A 9 26.42 -3.78 6.81
C LEU A 9 25.11 -3.67 7.61
N LEU A 10 25.20 -3.44 8.92
CA LEU A 10 24.02 -3.34 9.77
C LEU A 10 23.13 -2.13 9.44
N PRO A 11 23.63 -0.87 9.38
CA PRO A 11 22.80 0.25 8.95
C PRO A 11 22.33 0.09 7.49
N LEU A 12 23.15 -0.47 6.61
CA LEU A 12 22.75 -0.72 5.22
C LEU A 12 21.56 -1.69 5.14
N SER A 13 21.57 -2.77 5.93
CA SER A 13 20.44 -3.70 5.99
C SER A 13 19.16 -3.07 6.52
N LEU A 14 19.27 -2.16 7.51
CA LEU A 14 18.12 -1.42 8.03
C LEU A 14 17.54 -0.47 6.98
N ILE A 15 18.40 0.21 6.22
CA ILE A 15 17.96 1.09 5.12
C ILE A 15 17.26 0.26 4.04
N LEU A 16 17.83 -0.87 3.64
CA LEU A 16 17.23 -1.76 2.64
C LEU A 16 15.89 -2.33 3.12
N ALA A 17 15.82 -2.78 4.37
CA ALA A 17 14.57 -3.27 4.96
C ALA A 17 13.50 -2.17 5.04
N GLY A 18 13.90 -0.96 5.42
CA GLY A 18 13.01 0.21 5.44
C GLY A 18 12.49 0.54 4.04
N ALA A 19 13.37 0.58 3.04
CA ALA A 19 12.99 0.83 1.66
C ALA A 19 11.99 -0.24 1.15
N ALA A 20 12.28 -1.52 1.40
CA ALA A 20 11.39 -2.62 1.01
C ALA A 20 10.02 -2.54 1.68
N ALA A 21 9.96 -2.19 2.97
CA ALA A 21 8.71 -2.02 3.69
C ALA A 21 7.88 -0.86 3.13
N ILE A 22 8.51 0.28 2.82
CA ILE A 22 7.83 1.43 2.21
C ILE A 22 7.29 1.06 0.83
N THR A 23 8.12 0.43 -0.01
CA THR A 23 7.70 0.00 -1.35
C THR A 23 6.54 -0.99 -1.28
N TYR A 24 6.59 -1.95 -0.37
CA TYR A 24 5.49 -2.89 -0.14
C TYR A 24 4.22 -2.16 0.29
N PHE A 25 4.34 -1.20 1.21
CA PHE A 25 3.19 -0.44 1.71
C PHE A 25 2.54 0.38 0.60
N VAL A 26 3.33 1.09 -0.21
CA VAL A 26 2.83 1.87 -1.35
C VAL A 26 2.16 0.97 -2.38
N TRP A 27 2.76 -0.16 -2.71
CA TRP A 27 2.15 -1.14 -3.61
C TRP A 27 0.84 -1.71 -3.04
N TRP A 28 0.83 -2.04 -1.75
CA TRP A 28 -0.35 -2.55 -1.06
C TRP A 28 -1.49 -1.53 -1.09
N ASP A 29 -1.21 -0.27 -0.77
CA ASP A 29 -2.17 0.84 -0.80
C ASP A 29 -2.72 1.10 -2.21
N ALA A 30 -1.89 0.96 -3.24
CA ALA A 30 -2.30 1.09 -4.64
C ALA A 30 -3.09 -0.11 -5.19
N THR A 31 -3.08 -1.25 -4.50
CA THR A 31 -3.72 -2.50 -4.96
C THR A 31 -4.85 -2.97 -4.07
N HIS A 32 -4.94 -2.48 -2.84
CA HIS A 32 -5.95 -2.88 -1.86
C HIS A 32 -6.59 -1.65 -1.24
N CYS A 33 -7.89 -1.72 -1.02
CA CYS A 33 -8.61 -0.71 -0.28
C CYS A 33 -8.13 -0.70 1.19
N THR A 34 -7.74 0.45 1.70
CA THR A 34 -7.24 0.62 3.08
C THR A 34 -8.26 0.25 4.15
N PHE A 35 -9.55 0.43 3.86
CA PHE A 35 -10.63 0.24 4.83
C PHE A 35 -11.10 -1.21 4.95
N CYS A 36 -11.35 -1.89 3.83
CA CYS A 36 -11.84 -3.28 3.82
C CYS A 36 -10.76 -4.32 3.46
N ARG A 37 -9.55 -3.88 3.09
CA ARG A 37 -8.44 -4.74 2.61
C ARG A 37 -8.77 -5.56 1.36
N GLU A 38 -9.85 -5.20 0.68
CA GLU A 38 -10.25 -5.85 -0.57
C GLU A 38 -9.38 -5.35 -1.72
N ARG A 39 -9.11 -6.21 -2.70
CA ARG A 39 -8.30 -5.83 -3.86
C ARG A 39 -9.06 -4.79 -4.70
N LEU A 40 -8.36 -3.73 -5.10
CA LEU A 40 -8.88 -2.71 -6.00
C LEU A 40 -9.05 -3.29 -7.40
N ASP A 41 -10.07 -2.77 -8.09
CA ASP A 41 -10.34 -3.00 -9.52
C ASP A 41 -9.28 -2.33 -10.42
N GLU A 42 -9.26 -2.65 -11.72
CA GLU A 42 -8.42 -2.06 -12.77
C GLU A 42 -8.47 -0.52 -12.79
N PHE A 43 -9.59 0.07 -12.35
CA PHE A 43 -9.77 1.52 -12.22
C PHE A 43 -9.37 2.09 -10.85
N GLY A 44 -8.77 1.29 -9.97
CA GLY A 44 -8.40 1.72 -8.61
C GLY A 44 -9.61 1.91 -7.67
N ARG A 45 -10.75 1.28 -7.99
CA ARG A 45 -12.00 1.40 -7.23
C ARG A 45 -12.13 0.26 -6.22
N CYS A 46 -12.72 0.55 -5.06
CA CYS A 46 -13.05 -0.48 -4.08
C CYS A 46 -14.31 -1.24 -4.53
N PRO A 47 -14.23 -2.55 -4.85
CA PRO A 47 -15.38 -3.30 -5.38
C PRO A 47 -16.42 -3.63 -4.30
N ASN A 48 -16.08 -3.46 -3.02
CA ASN A 48 -16.97 -3.73 -1.90
C ASN A 48 -17.84 -2.51 -1.58
N PRO A 49 -19.16 -2.54 -1.88
CA PRO A 49 -20.05 -1.40 -1.69
C PRO A 49 -20.42 -1.15 -0.22
N ASP A 50 -20.17 -2.11 0.67
CA ASP A 50 -20.43 -1.98 2.11
C ASP A 50 -19.25 -1.33 2.85
N CYS A 51 -18.12 -1.17 2.16
CA CYS A 51 -16.96 -0.45 2.65
C CYS A 51 -17.11 1.06 2.44
N HIS A 52 -16.65 1.88 3.40
CA HIS A 52 -16.73 3.34 3.33
C HIS A 52 -16.19 3.93 2.02
N LEU A 53 -15.08 3.37 1.50
CA LEU A 53 -14.48 3.83 0.24
C LEU A 53 -15.27 3.35 -1.00
N GLY A 54 -15.92 2.18 -0.92
CA GLY A 54 -16.82 1.71 -1.98
C GLY A 54 -18.12 2.52 -2.05
N GLN A 55 -18.64 2.96 -0.90
CA GLN A 55 -19.79 3.89 -0.84
C GLN A 55 -19.46 5.23 -1.53
N LEU A 56 -18.31 5.83 -1.21
CA LEU A 56 -17.85 7.07 -1.83
C LEU A 56 -17.68 6.95 -3.36
N THR A 57 -17.18 5.81 -3.82
CA THR A 57 -17.00 5.56 -5.27
C THR A 57 -18.36 5.48 -5.98
N LYS A 58 -19.33 4.81 -5.37
CA LYS A 58 -20.70 4.69 -5.91
C LYS A 58 -21.46 6.03 -5.92
N GLU A 59 -21.27 6.85 -4.89
CA GLU A 59 -21.83 8.20 -4.83
C GLU A 59 -21.28 9.08 -5.96
N LEU A 60 -19.98 8.98 -6.27
CA LEU A 60 -19.37 9.67 -7.41
C LEU A 60 -19.97 9.22 -8.75
N GLU A 61 -20.09 7.91 -8.99
CA GLU A 61 -20.67 7.38 -10.23
C GLU A 61 -22.15 7.78 -10.40
N GLY A 62 -22.90 7.87 -9.30
CA GLY A 62 -24.29 8.31 -9.30
C GLY A 62 -24.49 9.81 -9.53
N GLN A 63 -23.44 10.64 -9.34
CA GLN A 63 -23.46 12.06 -9.67
C GLN A 63 -23.05 12.37 -11.11
N GLU A 64 -22.36 11.44 -11.79
CA GLU A 64 -21.91 11.58 -13.18
C GLU A 64 -22.94 11.06 -14.21
N ALA A 65 -24.08 10.49 -13.76
CA ALA A 65 -25.18 9.97 -14.58
C ALA A 65 -26.40 10.90 -14.60
#